data_AF-A0AAX0IX74-F1
#
_entry.id   AF-A0AAX0IX74-F1
#
_cell.length_a   1.000
_cell.length_b   1.000
_cell.length_c   1.000
_cell.angle_alpha   90.00
_cell.angle_beta   90.00
_cell.angle_gamma   90.00
#
_symmetry.space_group_name_H-M   'P 1'
#
loop_
_entity.id
_entity.type
_entity.pdbx_description
1 polymer ?
#
loop_
_entity_poly.entity_id
_entity_poly.type
_entity_poly.pdbx_seq_one_letter_code
_entity_poly.pdbx_strand_id
1 'polypeptide(L)'
;MEDKKLLMNTYTDRVFNPLEMVPDNVTIEDIAHALSMICRGNGHLRFFYSVGLHSINCAQEAIARGYQTGTVLACLLHDATEAYIADLIRPVKNQLPEYEVIENNLFEVIKEKFFLQHLEEKEWTKVWAIDHEMLSNELPVILTDEPIMEKAPLLSSPILEERSMRAVELEFLKLFTELFETYQKDVKNLKRAQQKRILEEMTPGKRRAEERRVVEWLKGMPQWIEAKTIAVTMPMRIEFQLDLVVQEARSAGKKVFAPVTMPDKTLVFVEWNEQTTFKRTSYGALEPVIDSAHPLFEAKDLDLVIVPGLLYSTKGDRIGFGGGYYDRTLQKVDDYRILSLAYTTQVTPVVDWPVFETDIHIPTIITSEGVVRDV
;
A
#
# COMPACT_ATOMS: atom_id res chain seq x y z
N MET A 1 21.59 22.95 22.36
CA MET A 1 22.63 23.35 21.38
C MET A 1 23.49 22.16 20.96
N GLU A 2 23.60 21.11 21.79
CA GLU A 2 24.22 19.81 21.45
C GLU A 2 23.44 19.00 20.41
N ASP A 3 22.10 18.97 20.45
CA ASP A 3 21.30 18.17 19.49
C ASP A 3 21.44 18.59 18.02
N LYS A 4 21.81 19.84 17.73
CA LYS A 4 22.00 20.29 16.34
C LYS A 4 23.23 19.69 15.66
N LYS A 5 24.16 19.06 16.40
CA LYS A 5 25.37 18.44 15.84
C LYS A 5 25.13 17.05 15.25
N LEU A 6 23.95 16.46 15.47
CA LEU A 6 23.59 15.11 15.02
C LEU A 6 22.64 15.12 13.82
N LEU A 7 22.29 16.30 13.31
CA LEU A 7 21.30 16.46 12.24
C LEU A 7 21.98 16.60 10.86
N MET A 8 21.42 15.94 9.86
CA MET A 8 21.73 16.17 8.45
C MET A 8 20.64 17.03 7.79
N ASN A 9 20.99 17.68 6.67
CA ASN A 9 20.01 18.35 5.80
C ASN A 9 19.98 17.59 4.46
N THR A 10 18.78 17.36 3.92
CA THR A 10 18.62 16.71 2.61
C THR A 10 18.36 17.73 1.50
N TYR A 11 18.31 17.25 0.26
CA TYR A 11 18.02 18.06 -0.93
C TYR A 11 16.63 18.71 -0.87
N THR A 12 15.65 18.03 -0.29
CA THR A 12 14.29 18.54 -0.07
C THR A 12 14.12 19.32 1.25
N ASP A 13 15.22 19.87 1.78
CA ASP A 13 15.27 20.67 3.00
C ASP A 13 14.79 19.95 4.29
N ARG A 14 14.80 18.61 4.30
CA ARG A 14 14.46 17.85 5.50
C ARG A 14 15.64 17.83 6.46
N VAL A 15 15.33 17.94 7.76
CA VAL A 15 16.33 17.98 8.83
C VAL A 15 16.01 16.91 9.86
N PHE A 16 16.90 15.93 10.01
CA PHE A 16 16.72 14.81 10.94
C PHE A 16 18.06 14.17 11.30
N ASN A 17 18.05 13.33 12.35
CA ASN A 17 19.18 12.50 12.74
C ASN A 17 19.13 11.18 11.92
N PRO A 18 20.13 10.87 11.08
CA PRO A 18 20.11 9.64 10.28
C PRO A 18 20.11 8.36 11.12
N LEU A 19 20.58 8.41 12.38
CA LEU A 19 20.55 7.26 13.29
C LEU A 19 19.17 7.00 13.91
N GLU A 20 18.25 7.97 13.81
CA GLU A 20 16.89 7.91 14.34
C GLU A 20 15.87 8.15 13.22
N MET A 21 16.24 7.78 11.98
CA MET A 21 15.42 8.01 10.81
C MET A 21 14.10 7.25 10.90
N VAL A 22 13.01 7.92 10.52
CA VAL A 22 11.68 7.33 10.36
C VAL A 22 11.21 7.43 8.90
N PRO A 23 10.21 6.65 8.46
CA PRO A 23 9.78 6.64 7.06
C PRO A 23 9.37 8.03 6.53
N ASP A 24 8.85 8.90 7.40
CA ASP A 24 8.49 10.26 7.04
C ASP A 24 9.69 11.10 6.63
N ASN A 25 10.90 10.79 7.07
CA ASN A 25 12.13 11.50 6.67
C ASN A 25 12.58 11.18 5.24
N VAL A 26 12.17 10.03 4.70
CA VAL A 26 12.63 9.53 3.40
C VAL A 26 11.78 10.12 2.27
N THR A 27 12.44 10.63 1.23
CA THR A 27 11.81 10.99 -0.05
C THR A 27 12.55 10.36 -1.22
N ILE A 28 11.83 10.15 -2.31
CA ILE A 28 12.46 9.62 -3.53
C ILE A 28 13.32 10.69 -4.20
N GLU A 29 12.94 11.95 -4.08
CA GLU A 29 13.68 13.09 -4.61
C GLU A 29 15.07 13.20 -3.97
N ASP A 30 15.16 13.04 -2.63
CA ASP A 30 16.45 13.01 -1.94
C ASP A 30 17.32 11.84 -2.40
N ILE A 31 16.74 10.64 -2.52
CA ILE A 31 17.46 9.43 -2.96
C ILE A 31 17.98 9.62 -4.40
N ALA A 32 17.10 9.94 -5.34
CA ALA A 32 17.46 10.09 -6.75
C ALA A 32 18.50 11.20 -6.94
N HIS A 33 18.35 12.32 -6.24
CA HIS A 33 19.30 13.43 -6.29
C HIS A 33 20.67 13.00 -5.78
N ALA A 34 20.75 12.49 -4.54
CA ALA A 34 22.01 12.10 -3.93
C ALA A 34 22.71 10.99 -4.71
N LEU A 35 22.01 9.90 -5.06
CA LEU A 35 22.60 8.78 -5.80
C LEU A 35 23.12 9.19 -7.19
N SER A 36 22.49 10.19 -7.83
CA SER A 36 22.99 10.71 -9.11
C SER A 36 24.31 11.48 -9.01
N MET A 37 24.65 11.97 -7.81
CA MET A 37 25.85 12.77 -7.52
C MET A 37 26.97 11.95 -6.86
N ILE A 38 26.65 10.82 -6.23
CA ILE A 38 27.62 9.95 -5.57
C ILE A 38 28.35 9.11 -6.62
N CYS A 39 29.67 9.27 -6.71
CA CYS A 39 30.51 8.47 -7.59
C CYS A 39 30.79 7.09 -6.97
N ARG A 40 30.60 6.04 -7.76
CA ARG A 40 30.98 4.67 -7.38
C ARG A 40 32.49 4.56 -7.15
N GLY A 41 32.92 3.55 -6.37
CA GLY A 41 34.34 3.25 -6.15
C GLY A 41 35.13 4.38 -5.49
N ASN A 42 34.45 5.25 -4.71
CA ASN A 42 35.05 6.41 -4.04
C ASN A 42 35.86 7.32 -4.98
N GLY A 43 35.42 7.43 -6.24
CA GLY A 43 36.04 8.30 -7.25
C GLY A 43 37.29 7.73 -7.95
N HIS A 44 37.69 6.50 -7.66
CA HIS A 44 38.85 5.85 -8.32
C HIS A 44 38.48 5.17 -9.65
N LEU A 45 37.54 5.76 -10.40
CA LEU A 45 37.06 5.25 -11.69
C LEU A 45 37.71 6.00 -12.86
N ARG A 46 37.63 5.40 -14.06
CA ARG A 46 38.15 5.99 -15.30
C ARG A 46 37.40 7.24 -15.75
N PHE A 47 36.12 7.32 -15.40
CA PHE A 47 35.21 8.44 -15.66
C PHE A 47 34.12 8.47 -14.58
N PHE A 48 33.35 9.55 -14.50
CA PHE A 48 32.30 9.66 -13.49
C PHE A 48 31.20 8.63 -13.75
N TYR A 49 30.94 7.79 -12.76
CA TYR A 49 29.90 6.76 -12.82
C TYR A 49 29.13 6.77 -11.49
N SER A 50 27.90 7.24 -11.54
CA SER A 50 27.09 7.47 -10.33
C SER A 50 26.46 6.19 -9.80
N VAL A 51 26.23 6.10 -8.49
CA VAL A 51 25.45 5.03 -7.86
C VAL A 51 24.06 4.92 -8.48
N GLY A 52 23.41 6.06 -8.77
CA GLY A 52 22.10 6.08 -9.41
C GLY A 52 22.06 5.41 -10.79
N LEU A 53 23.14 5.50 -11.58
CA LEU A 53 23.23 4.84 -12.89
C LEU A 53 23.37 3.32 -12.74
N HIS A 54 24.15 2.87 -11.76
CA HIS A 54 24.24 1.47 -11.39
C HIS A 54 22.86 0.92 -10.99
N SER A 55 22.14 1.60 -10.09
CA SER A 55 20.81 1.17 -9.66
C SER A 55 19.80 1.13 -10.81
N ILE A 56 19.86 2.07 -11.76
CA ILE A 56 19.04 2.03 -12.99
C ILE A 56 19.37 0.79 -13.81
N ASN A 57 20.65 0.49 -14.05
CA ASN A 57 21.06 -0.70 -14.81
C ASN A 57 20.56 -1.99 -14.13
N CYS A 58 20.66 -2.09 -12.81
CA CYS A 58 20.12 -3.22 -12.04
C CYS A 58 18.60 -3.37 -12.22
N ALA A 59 17.85 -2.26 -12.15
CA ALA A 59 16.41 -2.28 -12.40
C ALA A 59 16.07 -2.69 -13.84
N GLN A 60 16.81 -2.20 -14.84
CA GLN A 60 16.61 -2.58 -16.25
C GLN A 60 16.91 -4.07 -16.49
N GLU A 61 17.92 -4.62 -15.83
CA GLU A 61 18.18 -6.06 -15.88
C GLU A 61 17.03 -6.86 -15.26
N ALA A 62 16.48 -6.41 -14.13
CA ALA A 62 15.33 -7.07 -13.51
C ALA A 62 14.09 -7.03 -14.42
N ILE A 63 13.88 -5.93 -15.16
CA ILE A 63 12.83 -5.81 -16.19
C ILE A 63 13.09 -6.80 -17.33
N ALA A 64 14.31 -6.86 -17.86
CA ALA A 64 14.68 -7.76 -18.96
C ALA A 64 14.51 -9.24 -18.57
N ARG A 65 14.70 -9.58 -17.29
CA ARG A 65 14.43 -10.92 -16.72
C ARG A 65 12.95 -11.22 -16.46
N GLY A 66 12.07 -10.23 -16.65
CA GLY A 66 10.63 -10.39 -16.39
C GLY A 66 10.31 -10.59 -14.91
N TYR A 67 11.10 -10.01 -14.01
CA TYR A 67 10.80 -10.06 -12.58
C TYR A 67 9.58 -9.20 -12.22
N GLN A 68 8.93 -9.55 -11.11
CA GLN A 68 7.77 -8.81 -10.63
C GLN A 68 8.14 -7.37 -10.25
N THR A 69 7.17 -6.46 -10.35
CA THR A 69 7.34 -5.00 -10.14
C THR A 69 8.09 -4.67 -8.85
N GLY A 70 7.73 -5.31 -7.74
CA GLY A 70 8.38 -5.05 -6.45
C GLY A 70 9.86 -5.43 -6.43
N THR A 71 10.25 -6.51 -7.12
CA THR A 71 11.65 -6.94 -7.24
C THR A 71 12.45 -5.97 -8.11
N VAL A 72 11.85 -5.45 -9.18
CA VAL A 72 12.46 -4.39 -10.01
C VAL A 72 12.64 -3.11 -9.20
N LEU A 73 11.62 -2.70 -8.45
CA LEU A 73 11.70 -1.53 -7.56
C LEU A 73 12.77 -1.70 -6.48
N ALA A 74 12.90 -2.90 -5.91
CA ALA A 74 13.96 -3.21 -4.96
C ALA A 74 15.35 -3.13 -5.61
N CYS A 75 15.51 -3.55 -6.86
CA CYS A 75 16.77 -3.34 -7.61
C CYS A 75 17.08 -1.86 -7.82
N LEU A 76 16.06 -1.01 -8.02
CA LEU A 76 16.27 0.44 -8.14
C LEU A 76 16.68 1.09 -6.81
N LEU A 77 16.24 0.53 -5.68
CA LEU A 77 16.41 1.12 -4.35
C LEU A 77 17.42 0.39 -3.44
N HIS A 78 18.12 -0.63 -3.93
CA HIS A 78 18.99 -1.46 -3.07
C HIS A 78 20.13 -0.66 -2.41
N ASP A 79 20.66 0.36 -3.09
CA ASP A 79 21.69 1.28 -2.59
C ASP A 79 21.11 2.58 -2.00
N ALA A 80 19.79 2.67 -1.77
CA ALA A 80 19.16 3.91 -1.34
C ALA A 80 19.65 4.43 0.03
N THR A 81 20.27 3.58 0.85
CA THR A 81 20.92 3.98 2.10
C THR A 81 22.09 4.95 1.85
N GLU A 82 22.76 4.84 0.70
CA GLU A 82 23.89 5.70 0.32
C GLU A 82 23.52 7.18 0.21
N ALA A 83 22.23 7.47 0.01
CA ALA A 83 21.71 8.84 -0.02
C ALA A 83 21.80 9.55 1.35
N TYR A 84 21.87 8.79 2.45
CA TYR A 84 21.85 9.34 3.81
C TYR A 84 23.13 9.05 4.60
N ILE A 85 23.84 7.96 4.29
CA ILE A 85 25.13 7.59 4.89
C ILE A 85 26.09 7.13 3.79
N ALA A 86 27.39 7.42 3.88
CA ALA A 86 28.34 7.10 2.82
C ALA A 86 28.68 5.59 2.77
N ASP A 87 28.72 4.95 1.60
CA ASP A 87 29.18 3.55 1.57
C ASP A 87 30.65 3.42 2.01
N LEU A 88 30.94 2.32 2.70
CA LEU A 88 32.28 1.95 3.13
C LEU A 88 32.79 0.81 2.24
N ILE A 89 34.02 0.97 1.74
CA ILE A 89 34.65 -0.08 0.93
C ILE A 89 34.60 -1.43 1.66
N ARG A 90 34.24 -2.48 0.91
CA ARG A 90 33.99 -3.83 1.46
C ARG A 90 35.06 -4.35 2.43
N PRO A 91 36.38 -4.16 2.21
CA PRO A 91 37.41 -4.62 3.16
C PRO A 91 37.33 -3.95 4.54
N VAL A 92 36.88 -2.69 4.60
CA VAL A 92 36.77 -1.90 5.84
C VAL A 92 35.44 -2.18 6.52
N LYS A 93 34.35 -2.31 5.75
CA LYS A 93 32.99 -2.58 6.25
C LYS A 93 32.95 -3.82 7.15
N ASN A 94 33.63 -4.90 6.76
CA ASN A 94 33.74 -6.14 7.54
C ASN A 94 34.42 -5.99 8.92
N GLN A 95 35.07 -4.85 9.18
CA GLN A 95 35.74 -4.56 10.45
C GLN A 95 34.94 -3.59 11.33
N LEU A 96 33.74 -3.16 10.89
CA LEU A 96 32.92 -2.14 11.54
C LEU A 96 31.46 -2.63 11.71
N PRO A 97 31.20 -3.57 12.64
CA PRO A 97 29.87 -4.14 12.84
C PRO A 97 28.81 -3.10 13.25
N GLU A 98 29.21 -2.04 13.95
CA GLU A 98 28.31 -0.95 14.31
C GLU A 98 27.77 -0.21 13.07
N TYR A 99 28.59 -0.11 12.01
CA TYR A 99 28.18 0.51 10.76
C TYR A 99 27.12 -0.31 10.03
N GLU A 100 27.31 -1.63 10.00
CA GLU A 100 26.37 -2.57 9.40
C GLU A 100 25.00 -2.52 10.12
N VAL A 101 24.99 -2.40 11.45
CA VAL A 101 23.73 -2.22 12.21
C VAL A 101 23.02 -0.92 11.81
N ILE A 102 23.76 0.17 11.69
CA ILE A 102 23.21 1.48 11.30
C ILE A 102 22.61 1.42 9.88
N GLU A 103 23.36 0.87 8.93
CA GLU A 103 22.92 0.73 7.55
C GLU A 103 21.70 -0.17 7.42
N ASN A 104 21.67 -1.32 8.12
CA ASN A 104 20.52 -2.22 8.12
C ASN A 104 19.26 -1.54 8.70
N ASN A 105 19.40 -0.80 9.81
CA ASN A 105 18.27 -0.05 10.37
C ASN A 105 17.73 0.98 9.37
N LEU A 106 18.62 1.72 8.72
CA LEU A 106 18.27 2.69 7.69
C LEU A 106 17.55 2.02 6.51
N PHE A 107 18.04 0.84 6.11
CA PHE A 107 17.45 0.07 5.02
C PHE A 107 16.05 -0.43 5.36
N GLU A 108 15.81 -0.88 6.59
CA GLU A 108 14.45 -1.25 7.04
C GLU A 108 13.49 -0.07 7.02
N VAL A 109 13.94 1.14 7.37
CA VAL A 109 13.11 2.36 7.27
C VAL A 109 12.76 2.68 5.80
N ILE A 110 13.72 2.52 4.89
CA ILE A 110 13.48 2.69 3.44
C ILE A 110 12.52 1.61 2.92
N LYS A 111 12.68 0.36 3.36
CA LYS A 111 11.74 -0.72 3.01
C LYS A 111 10.34 -0.38 3.48
N GLU A 112 10.17 0.07 4.71
CA GLU A 112 8.88 0.48 5.26
C GLU A 112 8.26 1.62 4.43
N LYS A 113 9.03 2.66 4.12
CA LYS A 113 8.59 3.81 3.32
C LYS A 113 8.02 3.39 1.96
N PHE A 114 8.69 2.46 1.29
CA PHE A 114 8.35 2.03 -0.06
C PHE A 114 7.63 0.67 -0.11
N PHE A 115 7.12 0.19 1.03
CA PHE A 115 6.39 -1.08 1.15
C PHE A 115 7.17 -2.34 0.72
N LEU A 116 8.51 -2.29 0.71
CA LEU A 116 9.37 -3.40 0.29
C LEU A 116 9.53 -4.49 1.35
N GLN A 117 9.11 -4.24 2.60
CA GLN A 117 9.06 -5.25 3.67
C GLN A 117 8.07 -6.39 3.36
N HIS A 118 7.17 -6.21 2.38
CA HIS A 118 6.27 -7.26 1.91
C HIS A 118 6.89 -8.19 0.87
N LEU A 119 8.11 -7.92 0.40
CA LEU A 119 8.83 -8.81 -0.49
C LEU A 119 9.34 -10.04 0.28
N GLU A 120 9.17 -11.20 -0.33
CA GLU A 120 9.73 -12.45 0.20
C GLU A 120 11.26 -12.47 0.07
N GLU A 121 11.94 -13.21 0.94
CA GLU A 121 13.41 -13.34 0.94
C GLU A 121 13.97 -13.78 -0.42
N LYS A 122 13.28 -14.68 -1.12
CA LYS A 122 13.66 -15.15 -2.46
C LYS A 122 13.73 -14.03 -3.50
N GLU A 123 12.99 -12.94 -3.30
CA GLU A 123 13.02 -11.78 -4.19
C GLU A 123 14.24 -10.92 -3.91
N TRP A 124 14.61 -10.74 -2.64
CA TRP A 124 15.87 -10.10 -2.26
C TRP A 124 17.09 -10.87 -2.74
N THR A 125 17.06 -12.22 -2.72
CA THR A 125 18.12 -13.04 -3.33
C THR A 125 18.33 -12.69 -4.81
N LYS A 126 17.26 -12.41 -5.57
CA LYS A 126 17.36 -11.99 -6.97
C LYS A 126 17.96 -10.59 -7.11
N VAL A 127 17.59 -9.66 -6.23
CA VAL A 127 18.15 -8.29 -6.21
C VAL A 127 19.66 -8.34 -6.03
N TRP A 128 20.14 -9.06 -5.01
CA TRP A 128 21.58 -9.17 -4.73
C TRP A 128 22.34 -9.94 -5.81
N ALA A 129 21.69 -10.91 -6.47
CA ALA A 129 22.27 -11.56 -7.63
C ALA A 129 22.46 -10.58 -8.79
N ILE A 130 21.45 -9.75 -9.09
CA ILE A 130 21.55 -8.73 -10.15
C ILE A 130 22.63 -7.71 -9.83
N ASP A 131 22.68 -7.18 -8.61
CA ASP A 131 23.73 -6.23 -8.18
C ASP A 131 25.12 -6.84 -8.44
N HIS A 132 25.37 -8.04 -7.92
CA HIS A 132 26.65 -8.73 -8.11
C HIS A 132 27.01 -8.97 -9.59
N GLU A 133 26.05 -9.41 -10.40
CA GLU A 133 26.23 -9.67 -11.82
C GLU A 133 26.44 -8.38 -12.62
N MET A 134 25.78 -7.28 -12.23
CA MET A 134 25.96 -5.97 -12.84
C MET A 134 27.38 -5.45 -12.58
N LEU A 135 27.89 -5.57 -11.35
CA LEU A 135 29.27 -5.22 -11.02
C LEU A 135 30.30 -5.97 -11.87
N SER A 136 30.06 -7.26 -12.16
CA SER A 136 30.94 -8.05 -13.02
C SER A 136 31.03 -7.52 -14.46
N ASN A 137 29.99 -6.80 -14.92
CA ASN A 137 29.92 -6.20 -16.25
C ASN A 137 30.45 -4.76 -16.26
N GLU A 138 30.25 -4.01 -15.17
CA GLU A 138 30.67 -2.62 -15.04
C GLU A 138 32.17 -2.48 -14.78
N LEU A 139 32.71 -3.21 -13.80
CA LEU A 139 34.10 -3.07 -13.32
C LEU A 139 35.17 -3.13 -14.43
N PRO A 140 35.09 -4.05 -15.42
CA PRO A 140 36.07 -4.11 -16.51
C PRO A 140 36.11 -2.85 -17.39
N VAL A 141 35.03 -2.07 -17.42
CA VAL A 141 34.92 -0.86 -18.24
C VAL A 141 35.23 0.38 -17.41
N ILE A 142 34.70 0.46 -16.19
CA ILE A 142 34.80 1.67 -15.36
C ILE A 142 36.07 1.74 -14.51
N LEU A 143 36.74 0.61 -14.21
CA LEU A 143 37.89 0.56 -13.31
C LEU A 143 39.19 0.12 -14.01
N THR A 144 39.25 -1.11 -14.53
CA THR A 144 40.49 -1.71 -15.08
C THR A 144 40.21 -2.69 -16.20
N ASP A 145 41.14 -2.83 -17.15
CA ASP A 145 41.03 -3.80 -18.25
C ASP A 145 41.30 -5.24 -17.80
N GLU A 146 41.92 -5.42 -16.62
CA GLU A 146 42.17 -6.74 -16.05
C GLU A 146 40.89 -7.33 -15.44
N PRO A 147 40.53 -8.59 -15.74
CA PRO A 147 39.32 -9.20 -15.22
C PRO A 147 39.43 -9.40 -13.70
N ILE A 148 38.74 -8.56 -12.94
CA ILE A 148 38.59 -8.70 -11.47
C ILE A 148 37.60 -9.81 -11.14
N MET A 149 36.62 -10.06 -12.02
CA MET A 149 35.54 -11.02 -11.84
C MET A 149 35.19 -11.70 -13.17
N GLU A 150 34.62 -12.90 -13.09
CA GLU A 150 34.01 -13.56 -14.25
C GLU A 150 32.76 -12.81 -14.69
N LYS A 151 32.66 -12.48 -15.98
CA LYS A 151 31.57 -11.67 -16.53
C LYS A 151 30.28 -12.49 -16.61
N ALA A 152 29.28 -12.09 -15.84
CA ALA A 152 27.96 -12.72 -15.88
C ALA A 152 27.19 -12.33 -17.15
N PRO A 153 26.39 -13.25 -17.74
CA PRO A 153 25.51 -12.92 -18.85
C PRO A 153 24.33 -12.06 -18.38
N LEU A 154 24.14 -10.89 -18.99
CA LEU A 154 22.99 -10.00 -18.78
C LEU A 154 21.99 -10.13 -19.93
N LEU A 155 20.71 -9.94 -19.64
CA LEU A 155 19.66 -9.85 -20.66
C LEU A 155 19.43 -8.42 -21.16
N SER A 156 19.71 -7.43 -20.31
CA SER A 156 19.76 -6.02 -20.65
C SER A 156 21.12 -5.62 -21.22
N SER A 157 21.20 -4.40 -21.73
CA SER A 157 22.45 -3.76 -22.14
C SER A 157 22.76 -2.62 -21.18
N PRO A 158 23.68 -2.80 -20.20
CA PRO A 158 23.96 -1.77 -19.23
C PRO A 158 24.61 -0.56 -19.88
N ILE A 159 24.28 0.62 -19.37
CA ILE A 159 24.88 1.88 -19.79
C ILE A 159 26.25 1.99 -19.12
N LEU A 160 27.33 1.88 -19.89
CA LEU A 160 28.72 1.90 -19.41
C LEU A 160 29.49 3.14 -19.90
N GLU A 161 28.84 4.29 -19.85
CA GLU A 161 29.39 5.58 -20.25
C GLU A 161 29.03 6.67 -19.24
N GLU A 162 29.78 7.77 -19.26
CA GLU A 162 29.51 8.91 -18.39
C GLU A 162 28.17 9.56 -18.76
N ARG A 163 27.32 9.77 -17.75
CA ARG A 163 26.06 10.50 -17.89
C ARG A 163 26.01 11.65 -16.90
N SER A 164 25.43 12.77 -17.34
CA SER A 164 25.23 13.91 -16.45
C SER A 164 24.33 13.52 -15.27
N MET A 165 24.67 13.99 -14.07
CA MET A 165 23.92 13.76 -12.83
C MET A 165 22.41 14.01 -13.04
N ARG A 166 22.04 15.13 -13.67
CA ARG A 166 20.64 15.48 -13.93
C ARG A 166 19.90 14.47 -14.81
N ALA A 167 20.57 13.89 -15.81
CA ALA A 167 19.95 12.88 -16.67
C ALA A 167 19.70 11.57 -15.92
N VAL A 168 20.64 11.16 -15.06
CA VAL A 168 20.49 9.99 -14.19
C VAL A 168 19.36 10.19 -13.19
N GLU A 169 19.34 11.34 -12.50
CA GLU A 169 18.29 11.71 -11.53
C GLU A 169 16.89 11.64 -12.16
N LEU A 170 16.71 12.28 -13.33
CA LEU A 170 15.43 12.29 -14.03
C LEU A 170 14.96 10.90 -14.47
N GLU A 171 15.89 10.07 -14.94
CA GLU A 171 15.58 8.69 -15.34
C GLU A 171 15.24 7.80 -14.15
N PHE A 172 15.99 7.94 -13.05
CA PHE A 172 15.71 7.25 -11.79
C PHE A 172 14.31 7.58 -11.28
N LEU A 173 13.96 8.88 -11.22
CA LEU A 173 12.65 9.34 -10.77
C LEU A 173 11.54 8.82 -11.68
N LYS A 174 11.71 8.90 -13.01
CA LYS A 174 10.73 8.39 -13.97
C LYS A 174 10.48 6.89 -13.76
N LEU A 175 11.56 6.10 -13.68
CA LEU A 175 11.46 4.66 -13.50
C LEU A 175 10.81 4.31 -12.15
N PHE A 176 11.19 5.02 -11.09
CA PHE A 176 10.55 4.87 -9.77
C PHE A 176 9.05 5.15 -9.84
N THR A 177 8.61 6.27 -10.41
CA THR A 177 7.19 6.63 -10.46
C THR A 177 6.36 5.57 -11.17
N GLU A 178 6.83 5.07 -12.31
CA GLU A 178 6.16 4.03 -13.08
C GLU A 178 6.06 2.71 -12.30
N LEU A 179 7.14 2.30 -11.64
CA LEU A 179 7.20 1.07 -10.84
C LEU A 179 6.38 1.17 -9.57
N PHE A 180 6.51 2.28 -8.83
CA PHE A 180 5.91 2.45 -7.52
C PHE A 180 4.39 2.53 -7.60
N GLU A 181 3.82 3.20 -8.60
CA GLU A 181 2.36 3.26 -8.78
C GLU A 181 1.77 1.85 -8.97
N THR A 182 2.45 1.02 -9.78
CA THR A 182 2.05 -0.37 -10.01
C THR A 182 2.23 -1.20 -8.72
N TYR A 183 3.39 -1.08 -8.08
CA TYR A 183 3.71 -1.85 -6.88
C TYR A 183 2.77 -1.54 -5.71
N GLN A 184 2.37 -0.28 -5.52
CA GLN A 184 1.38 0.09 -4.51
C GLN A 184 0.04 -0.64 -4.69
N LYS A 185 -0.40 -0.84 -5.94
CA LYS A 185 -1.62 -1.62 -6.26
C LYS A 185 -1.40 -3.10 -5.91
N ASP A 186 -0.23 -3.64 -6.19
CA ASP A 186 0.15 -5.02 -5.85
C ASP A 186 0.17 -5.25 -4.33
N VAL A 187 0.72 -4.32 -3.55
CA VAL A 187 0.70 -4.36 -2.07
C VAL A 187 -0.74 -4.39 -1.55
N LYS A 188 -1.62 -3.51 -2.06
CA LYS A 188 -3.04 -3.56 -1.69
C LYS A 188 -3.69 -4.91 -2.04
N ASN A 189 -3.37 -5.49 -3.19
CA ASN A 189 -3.89 -6.80 -3.59
C ASN A 189 -3.38 -7.93 -2.68
N LEU A 190 -2.11 -7.89 -2.29
CA LEU A 190 -1.52 -8.80 -1.31
C LEU A 190 -2.26 -8.72 0.03
N LYS A 191 -2.49 -7.51 0.54
CA LYS A 191 -3.22 -7.29 1.80
C LYS A 191 -4.66 -7.78 1.74
N ARG A 192 -5.36 -7.56 0.61
CA ARG A 192 -6.69 -8.15 0.38
C ARG A 192 -6.65 -9.67 0.45
N ALA A 193 -5.67 -10.31 -0.19
CA ALA A 193 -5.56 -11.76 -0.21
C ALA A 193 -5.23 -12.34 1.18
N GLN A 194 -4.30 -11.72 1.91
CA GLN A 194 -3.96 -12.09 3.29
C GLN A 194 -5.19 -12.00 4.20
N GLN A 195 -5.92 -10.89 4.14
CA GLN A 195 -7.10 -10.71 4.98
C GLN A 195 -8.22 -11.70 4.65
N LYS A 196 -8.45 -11.99 3.36
CA LYS A 196 -9.44 -12.99 2.97
C LYS A 196 -9.13 -14.37 3.56
N ARG A 197 -7.86 -14.78 3.62
CA ARG A 197 -7.44 -16.04 4.27
C ARG A 197 -7.73 -16.03 5.77
N ILE A 198 -7.37 -14.94 6.46
CA ILE A 198 -7.66 -14.76 7.89
C ILE A 198 -9.17 -14.89 8.15
N LEU A 199 -10.00 -14.26 7.31
CA LEU A 199 -11.44 -14.37 7.42
C LEU A 199 -11.91 -15.80 7.16
N GLU A 200 -11.44 -16.47 6.11
CA GLU A 200 -11.76 -17.87 5.77
C GLU A 200 -11.50 -18.85 6.92
N GLU A 201 -10.44 -18.61 7.72
CA GLU A 201 -10.07 -19.44 8.87
C GLU A 201 -10.95 -19.19 10.11
N MET A 202 -11.71 -18.10 10.16
CA MET A 202 -12.59 -17.82 11.30
C MET A 202 -13.74 -18.83 11.40
N THR A 203 -13.88 -19.44 12.58
CA THR A 203 -14.97 -20.40 12.83
C THR A 203 -16.35 -19.72 12.77
N PRO A 204 -17.40 -20.43 12.28
CA PRO A 204 -18.76 -19.87 12.25
C PRO A 204 -19.25 -19.39 13.62
N GLY A 205 -18.90 -20.10 14.69
CA GLY A 205 -19.26 -19.73 16.06
C GLY A 205 -18.63 -18.40 16.51
N LYS A 206 -17.34 -18.19 16.21
CA LYS A 206 -16.64 -16.92 16.52
C LYS A 206 -17.26 -15.76 15.74
N ARG A 207 -17.42 -15.92 14.42
CA ARG A 207 -18.03 -14.89 13.55
C ARG A 207 -19.40 -14.47 14.08
N ARG A 208 -20.27 -15.44 14.36
CA ARG A 208 -21.63 -15.17 14.82
C ARG A 208 -21.68 -14.52 16.20
N ALA A 209 -20.72 -14.83 17.08
CA ALA A 209 -20.61 -14.18 18.38
C ALA A 209 -20.18 -12.70 18.24
N GLU A 210 -19.21 -12.41 17.37
CA GLU A 210 -18.79 -11.04 17.09
C GLU A 210 -19.91 -10.22 16.43
N GLU A 211 -20.58 -10.78 15.41
CA GLU A 211 -21.71 -10.12 14.72
C GLU A 211 -22.80 -9.68 15.70
N ARG A 212 -23.21 -10.53 16.63
CA ARG A 212 -24.21 -10.17 17.65
C ARG A 212 -23.76 -8.98 18.51
N ARG A 213 -22.51 -8.99 18.99
CA ARG A 213 -21.99 -7.90 19.82
C ARG A 213 -21.91 -6.58 19.05
N VAL A 214 -21.48 -6.64 17.79
CA VAL A 214 -21.44 -5.47 16.90
C VAL A 214 -22.83 -4.87 16.71
N VAL A 215 -23.87 -5.70 16.54
CA VAL A 215 -25.25 -5.23 16.43
C VAL A 215 -25.73 -4.55 17.71
N GLU A 216 -25.37 -5.07 18.89
CA GLU A 216 -25.71 -4.41 20.16
C GLU A 216 -25.06 -3.02 20.27
N TRP A 217 -23.80 -2.88 19.87
CA TRP A 217 -23.14 -1.56 19.80
C TRP A 217 -23.81 -0.64 18.79
N LEU A 218 -24.08 -1.14 17.58
CA LEU A 218 -24.74 -0.39 16.52
C LEU A 218 -26.09 0.19 16.98
N LYS A 219 -26.89 -0.59 17.72
CA LYS A 219 -28.20 -0.14 18.22
C LYS A 219 -28.13 1.04 19.18
N GLY A 220 -27.00 1.24 19.84
CA GLY A 220 -26.75 2.38 20.73
C GLY A 220 -26.28 3.65 20.01
N MET A 221 -25.92 3.56 18.73
CA MET A 221 -25.39 4.70 17.98
C MET A 221 -26.48 5.72 17.63
N PRO A 222 -26.25 7.03 17.79
CA PRO A 222 -27.19 8.07 17.34
C PRO A 222 -27.59 7.92 15.87
N GLN A 223 -26.60 7.66 15.01
CA GLN A 223 -26.79 7.45 13.58
C GLN A 223 -27.79 6.31 13.30
N TRP A 224 -27.76 5.25 14.10
CA TRP A 224 -28.71 4.14 13.98
C TRP A 224 -30.10 4.50 14.52
N ILE A 225 -30.16 5.14 15.68
CA ILE A 225 -31.42 5.49 16.34
C ILE A 225 -32.24 6.42 15.43
N GLU A 226 -31.61 7.44 14.86
CA GLU A 226 -32.23 8.47 14.05
C GLU A 226 -32.59 8.00 12.62
N ALA A 227 -31.81 7.07 12.06
CA ALA A 227 -31.99 6.63 10.68
C ALA A 227 -33.34 5.95 10.41
N LYS A 228 -34.01 6.35 9.34
CA LYS A 228 -35.21 5.69 8.81
C LYS A 228 -34.90 4.83 7.60
N THR A 229 -33.82 5.15 6.90
CA THR A 229 -33.33 4.47 5.70
C THR A 229 -31.89 4.05 5.90
N ILE A 230 -31.59 2.76 5.67
CA ILE A 230 -30.26 2.18 5.89
C ILE A 230 -29.81 1.44 4.63
N ALA A 231 -28.68 1.85 4.07
CA ALA A 231 -27.98 1.12 3.03
C ALA A 231 -27.08 0.03 3.64
N VAL A 232 -27.22 -1.18 3.13
CA VAL A 232 -26.38 -2.34 3.49
C VAL A 232 -25.98 -3.10 2.22
N THR A 233 -24.79 -3.69 2.22
CA THR A 233 -24.41 -4.62 1.15
C THR A 233 -24.99 -5.99 1.35
N MET A 234 -25.04 -6.77 0.26
CA MET A 234 -25.17 -8.22 0.36
C MET A 234 -23.79 -8.84 0.52
N PRO A 235 -23.40 -9.26 1.74
CA PRO A 235 -22.06 -9.76 1.98
C PRO A 235 -21.85 -11.11 1.28
N MET A 236 -20.65 -11.33 0.74
CA MET A 236 -20.23 -12.67 0.34
C MET A 236 -19.92 -13.53 1.58
N ARG A 237 -19.74 -14.84 1.38
CA ARG A 237 -19.58 -15.86 2.44
C ARG A 237 -18.52 -15.53 3.52
N ILE A 238 -17.44 -14.87 3.12
CA ILE A 238 -16.30 -14.60 4.03
C ILE A 238 -16.38 -13.22 4.69
N GLU A 239 -17.29 -12.37 4.23
CA GLU A 239 -17.48 -11.02 4.75
C GLU A 239 -18.27 -11.03 6.06
N PHE A 240 -18.28 -9.88 6.74
CA PHE A 240 -19.14 -9.63 7.88
C PHE A 240 -20.61 -9.80 7.48
N GLN A 241 -21.31 -10.74 8.10
CA GLN A 241 -22.71 -11.01 7.75
C GLN A 241 -23.63 -9.93 8.33
N LEU A 242 -24.54 -9.43 7.50
CA LEU A 242 -25.45 -8.33 7.81
C LEU A 242 -26.89 -8.79 8.03
N ASP A 243 -27.15 -10.10 8.10
CA ASP A 243 -28.48 -10.66 8.29
C ASP A 243 -29.13 -10.19 9.60
N LEU A 244 -28.36 -10.11 10.69
CA LEU A 244 -28.83 -9.57 11.98
C LEU A 244 -29.15 -8.08 11.88
N VAL A 245 -28.33 -7.31 11.16
CA VAL A 245 -28.55 -5.87 10.96
C VAL A 245 -29.83 -5.63 10.18
N VAL A 246 -30.03 -6.38 9.09
CA VAL A 246 -31.24 -6.30 8.26
C VAL A 246 -32.48 -6.69 9.07
N GLN A 247 -32.40 -7.76 9.87
CA GLN A 247 -33.49 -8.18 10.74
C GLN A 247 -33.86 -7.09 11.74
N GLU A 248 -32.87 -6.53 12.44
CA GLU A 248 -33.09 -5.48 13.45
C GLU A 248 -33.64 -4.19 12.82
N ALA A 249 -33.10 -3.77 11.67
CA ALA A 249 -33.58 -2.60 10.93
C ALA A 249 -35.07 -2.75 10.58
N ARG A 250 -35.45 -3.92 10.05
CA ARG A 250 -36.85 -4.21 9.68
C ARG A 250 -37.76 -4.27 10.91
N SER A 251 -37.32 -4.89 12.01
CA SER A 251 -38.12 -4.91 13.26
C SER A 251 -38.30 -3.52 13.87
N ALA A 252 -37.34 -2.62 13.66
CA ALA A 252 -37.43 -1.22 14.06
C ALA A 252 -38.23 -0.35 13.07
N GLY A 253 -38.84 -0.94 12.04
CA GLY A 253 -39.63 -0.22 11.03
C GLY A 253 -38.80 0.62 10.04
N LYS A 254 -37.48 0.38 9.98
CA LYS A 254 -36.57 1.09 9.06
C LYS A 254 -36.60 0.42 7.69
N LYS A 255 -36.42 1.22 6.65
CA LYS A 255 -36.29 0.74 5.26
C LYS A 255 -34.83 0.37 4.99
N VAL A 256 -34.63 -0.79 4.38
CA VAL A 256 -33.30 -1.31 4.02
C VAL A 256 -33.08 -1.11 2.54
N PHE A 257 -31.88 -0.69 2.15
CA PHE A 257 -31.49 -0.45 0.76
C PHE A 257 -30.25 -1.28 0.41
N ALA A 258 -30.23 -1.84 -0.80
CA ALA A 258 -29.11 -2.59 -1.33
C ALA A 258 -28.47 -1.86 -2.52
N PRO A 259 -27.13 -1.87 -2.66
CA PRO A 259 -26.45 -1.16 -3.74
C PRO A 259 -26.58 -1.88 -5.08
N VAL A 260 -26.60 -1.10 -6.15
CA VAL A 260 -26.46 -1.53 -7.54
C VAL A 260 -25.27 -0.82 -8.16
N THR A 261 -24.41 -1.58 -8.83
CA THR A 261 -23.21 -1.04 -9.50
C THR A 261 -23.53 -0.32 -10.80
N MET A 262 -22.96 0.88 -10.98
CA MET A 262 -23.14 1.70 -12.18
C MET A 262 -21.90 1.67 -13.10
N PRO A 263 -22.05 1.93 -14.42
CA PRO A 263 -20.94 1.90 -15.37
C PRO A 263 -19.80 2.88 -15.05
N ASP A 264 -20.10 4.00 -14.40
CA ASP A 264 -19.12 5.01 -13.95
C ASP A 264 -18.42 4.63 -12.64
N LYS A 265 -18.65 3.40 -12.15
CA LYS A 265 -18.16 2.87 -10.89
C LYS A 265 -18.64 3.64 -9.67
N THR A 266 -19.85 4.19 -9.72
CA THR A 266 -20.60 4.65 -8.54
C THR A 266 -21.64 3.60 -8.12
N LEU A 267 -22.28 3.82 -6.96
CA LEU A 267 -23.39 3.01 -6.46
C LEU A 267 -24.66 3.84 -6.39
N VAL A 268 -25.75 3.27 -6.89
CA VAL A 268 -27.11 3.69 -6.56
C VAL A 268 -27.76 2.64 -5.68
N PHE A 269 -28.86 3.00 -5.03
CA PHE A 269 -29.48 2.16 -4.02
C PHE A 269 -30.95 1.92 -4.34
N VAL A 270 -31.39 0.69 -4.11
CA VAL A 270 -32.77 0.23 -4.29
C VAL A 270 -33.30 -0.30 -2.97
N GLU A 271 -34.54 0.02 -2.62
CA GLU A 271 -35.21 -0.52 -1.44
C GLU A 271 -35.27 -2.06 -1.54
N TRP A 272 -34.76 -2.74 -0.52
CA TRP A 272 -34.76 -4.19 -0.39
C TRP A 272 -35.99 -4.65 0.40
N ASN A 273 -37.05 -4.99 -0.35
CA ASN A 273 -38.32 -5.51 0.14
C ASN A 273 -38.61 -6.92 -0.44
N GLU A 274 -39.84 -7.41 -0.27
CA GLU A 274 -40.27 -8.74 -0.72
C GLU A 274 -40.41 -8.85 -2.24
N GLN A 275 -40.57 -7.72 -2.94
CA GLN A 275 -40.70 -7.63 -4.39
C GLN A 275 -39.35 -7.49 -5.09
N THR A 276 -38.28 -7.20 -4.35
CA THR A 276 -36.93 -7.04 -4.92
C THR A 276 -36.40 -8.36 -5.46
N THR A 277 -36.01 -8.36 -6.74
CA THR A 277 -35.33 -9.49 -7.36
C THR A 277 -33.84 -9.22 -7.46
N PHE A 278 -33.02 -10.29 -7.46
CA PHE A 278 -31.57 -10.19 -7.39
C PHE A 278 -30.92 -10.91 -8.57
N LYS A 279 -29.82 -10.32 -9.04
CA LYS A 279 -28.90 -10.95 -9.99
C LYS A 279 -27.53 -11.09 -9.37
N ARG A 280 -26.77 -12.08 -9.83
CA ARG A 280 -25.38 -12.27 -9.45
C ARG A 280 -24.48 -11.49 -10.41
N THR A 281 -23.59 -10.67 -9.86
CA THR A 281 -22.59 -9.92 -10.64
C THR A 281 -21.46 -10.85 -11.10
N SER A 282 -20.64 -10.37 -12.04
CA SER A 282 -19.41 -11.06 -12.47
C SER A 282 -18.42 -11.30 -11.32
N TYR A 283 -18.52 -10.51 -10.24
CA TYR A 283 -17.70 -10.65 -9.03
C TYR A 283 -18.33 -11.58 -7.98
N GLY A 284 -19.50 -12.17 -8.28
CA GLY A 284 -20.18 -13.13 -7.40
C GLY A 284 -21.06 -12.52 -6.31
N ALA A 285 -21.06 -11.21 -6.14
CA ALA A 285 -21.99 -10.51 -5.25
C ALA A 285 -23.42 -10.50 -5.81
N LEU A 286 -24.42 -10.44 -4.93
CA LEU A 286 -25.81 -10.22 -5.33
C LEU A 286 -26.11 -8.72 -5.32
N GLU A 287 -26.74 -8.23 -6.38
CA GLU A 287 -27.27 -6.87 -6.44
C GLU A 287 -28.73 -6.89 -6.94
N PRO A 288 -29.58 -5.93 -6.52
CA PRO A 288 -30.93 -5.78 -7.05
C PRO A 288 -30.95 -5.66 -8.57
N VAL A 289 -32.00 -6.19 -9.19
CA VAL A 289 -32.32 -5.88 -10.58
C VAL A 289 -33.01 -4.51 -10.61
N ILE A 290 -32.52 -3.61 -11.46
CA ILE A 290 -33.18 -2.31 -11.69
C ILE A 290 -34.46 -2.56 -12.50
N ASP A 291 -35.59 -2.11 -11.98
CA ASP A 291 -36.89 -2.16 -12.65
C ASP A 291 -37.67 -0.87 -12.40
N SER A 292 -38.84 -0.73 -13.04
CA SER A 292 -39.70 0.45 -12.89
C SER A 292 -40.44 0.52 -11.55
N ALA A 293 -40.48 -0.57 -10.78
CA ALA A 293 -41.16 -0.64 -9.51
C ALA A 293 -40.31 -0.09 -8.36
N HIS A 294 -38.99 -0.01 -8.55
CA HIS A 294 -38.03 0.42 -7.53
C HIS A 294 -37.29 1.71 -7.94
N PRO A 295 -37.61 2.86 -7.33
CA PRO A 295 -36.87 4.09 -7.54
C PRO A 295 -35.39 3.93 -7.13
N LEU A 296 -34.50 4.61 -7.86
CA LEU A 296 -33.08 4.66 -7.55
C LEU A 296 -32.78 5.83 -6.60
N PHE A 297 -31.98 5.57 -5.57
CA PHE A 297 -31.53 6.55 -4.59
C PHE A 297 -30.02 6.72 -4.65
N GLU A 298 -29.52 7.92 -4.42
CA GLU A 298 -28.09 8.14 -4.18
C GLU A 298 -27.76 7.89 -2.70
N ALA A 299 -26.50 7.63 -2.38
CA ALA A 299 -26.06 7.42 -0.99
C ALA A 299 -26.38 8.63 -0.08
N LYS A 300 -26.32 9.86 -0.62
CA LYS A 300 -26.62 11.10 0.11
C LYS A 300 -28.10 11.22 0.52
N ASP A 301 -28.99 10.47 -0.14
CA ASP A 301 -30.43 10.49 0.12
C ASP A 301 -30.83 9.51 1.24
N LEU A 302 -29.88 8.70 1.72
CA LEU A 302 -30.09 7.71 2.77
C LEU A 302 -29.56 8.24 4.11
N ASP A 303 -30.22 7.86 5.21
CA ASP A 303 -29.86 8.36 6.54
C ASP A 303 -28.59 7.68 7.08
N LEU A 304 -28.35 6.43 6.70
CA LEU A 304 -27.20 5.65 7.13
C LEU A 304 -26.71 4.72 6.02
N VAL A 305 -25.40 4.70 5.79
CA VAL A 305 -24.73 3.83 4.82
C VAL A 305 -23.73 2.96 5.56
N ILE A 306 -24.02 1.66 5.64
CA ILE A 306 -23.10 0.66 6.18
C ILE A 306 -22.16 0.22 5.07
N VAL A 307 -20.92 0.63 5.21
CA VAL A 307 -19.87 0.47 4.21
C VAL A 307 -19.09 -0.82 4.47
N PRO A 308 -18.89 -1.67 3.46
CA PRO A 308 -18.09 -2.89 3.59
C PRO A 308 -16.60 -2.59 3.36
N GLY A 309 -15.77 -3.54 3.77
CA GLY A 309 -14.33 -3.45 3.70
C GLY A 309 -13.67 -4.73 4.21
N LEU A 310 -12.42 -4.93 3.79
CA LEU A 310 -11.60 -6.08 4.20
C LEU A 310 -10.71 -5.72 5.37
N LEU A 311 -10.00 -4.59 5.28
CA LEU A 311 -9.12 -4.06 6.32
C LEU A 311 -9.50 -2.63 6.64
N TYR A 312 -9.32 -2.27 7.91
CA TYR A 312 -9.50 -0.93 8.42
C TYR A 312 -8.34 -0.55 9.33
N SER A 313 -7.97 0.73 9.35
CA SER A 313 -7.11 1.27 10.41
C SER A 313 -7.96 1.91 11.52
N THR A 314 -7.37 2.08 12.70
CA THR A 314 -7.98 2.87 13.78
C THR A 314 -8.16 4.36 13.42
N LYS A 315 -7.46 4.84 12.37
CA LYS A 315 -7.60 6.19 11.82
C LYS A 315 -8.69 6.29 10.75
N GLY A 316 -9.32 5.18 10.36
CA GLY A 316 -10.38 5.15 9.37
C GLY A 316 -9.93 4.76 7.96
N ASP A 317 -8.63 4.51 7.72
CA ASP A 317 -8.15 3.99 6.44
C ASP A 317 -8.84 2.67 6.11
N ARG A 318 -9.12 2.42 4.82
CA ARG A 318 -9.86 1.23 4.41
C ARG A 318 -9.27 0.58 3.17
N ILE A 319 -9.16 -0.75 3.19
CA ILE A 319 -9.02 -1.55 1.96
C ILE A 319 -10.35 -2.23 1.66
N GLY A 320 -11.01 -1.78 0.58
CA GLY A 320 -12.17 -2.47 0.01
C GLY A 320 -11.79 -3.60 -0.97
N PHE A 321 -12.77 -4.08 -1.73
CA PHE A 321 -12.62 -5.21 -2.65
C PHE A 321 -11.92 -4.88 -3.99
N GLY A 322 -11.57 -3.61 -4.24
CA GLY A 322 -10.73 -3.18 -5.38
C GLY A 322 -11.45 -2.47 -6.54
N GLY A 323 -12.78 -2.40 -6.55
CA GLY A 323 -13.52 -1.67 -7.59
C GLY A 323 -13.55 -0.15 -7.44
N GLY A 324 -13.26 0.37 -6.24
CA GLY A 324 -13.34 1.81 -5.92
C GLY A 324 -14.77 2.37 -5.96
N TYR A 325 -15.79 1.52 -5.87
CA TYR A 325 -17.20 1.93 -5.96
C TYR A 325 -17.60 2.83 -4.80
N TYR A 326 -17.26 2.43 -3.58
CA TYR A 326 -17.53 3.21 -2.39
C TYR A 326 -16.69 4.49 -2.35
N ASP A 327 -15.41 4.45 -2.73
CA ASP A 327 -14.56 5.65 -2.71
C ASP A 327 -15.14 6.75 -3.61
N ARG A 328 -15.68 6.41 -4.79
CA ARG A 328 -16.37 7.39 -5.67
C ARG A 328 -17.73 7.82 -5.13
N THR A 329 -18.48 6.90 -4.54
CA THR A 329 -19.86 7.16 -4.09
C THR A 329 -19.88 8.04 -2.84
N LEU A 330 -18.95 7.82 -1.91
CA LEU A 330 -18.94 8.46 -0.60
C LEU A 330 -18.40 9.90 -0.61
N GLN A 331 -17.74 10.34 -1.68
CA GLN A 331 -17.23 11.73 -1.82
C GLN A 331 -18.29 12.82 -1.61
N LYS A 332 -19.58 12.49 -1.78
CA LYS A 332 -20.71 13.43 -1.66
C LYS A 332 -21.63 13.10 -0.48
N VAL A 333 -21.20 12.21 0.40
CA VAL A 333 -21.97 11.74 1.54
C VAL A 333 -21.41 12.40 2.80
N ASP A 334 -22.30 12.85 3.67
CA ASP A 334 -21.92 13.40 4.97
C ASP A 334 -21.33 12.31 5.86
N ASP A 335 -20.21 12.60 6.51
CA ASP A 335 -19.49 11.66 7.37
C ASP A 335 -20.38 11.05 8.46
N TYR A 336 -21.32 11.82 9.02
CA TYR A 336 -22.25 11.33 10.03
C TYR A 336 -23.11 10.14 9.53
N ARG A 337 -23.31 10.02 8.21
CA ARG A 337 -24.09 8.94 7.60
C ARG A 337 -23.27 7.69 7.31
N ILE A 338 -21.95 7.69 7.54
CA ILE A 338 -21.05 6.63 7.09
C ILE A 338 -20.53 5.84 8.29
N LEU A 339 -20.81 4.55 8.33
CA LEU A 339 -20.16 3.65 9.29
C LEU A 339 -19.77 2.32 8.66
N SER A 340 -18.82 1.62 9.28
CA SER A 340 -18.45 0.24 8.93
C SER A 340 -18.59 -0.68 10.13
N LEU A 341 -19.08 -1.89 9.85
CA LEU A 341 -19.11 -3.00 10.79
C LEU A 341 -18.00 -3.98 10.41
N ALA A 342 -17.19 -4.38 11.37
CA ALA A 342 -16.02 -5.19 11.11
C ALA A 342 -15.80 -6.24 12.21
N TYR A 343 -15.22 -7.38 11.83
CA TYR A 343 -14.61 -8.26 12.81
C TYR A 343 -13.37 -7.60 13.41
N THR A 344 -13.06 -7.93 14.66
CA THR A 344 -11.85 -7.44 15.35
C THR A 344 -10.57 -7.67 14.55
N THR A 345 -10.47 -8.82 13.87
CA THR A 345 -9.33 -9.20 13.02
C THR A 345 -9.17 -8.34 11.76
N GLN A 346 -10.14 -7.48 11.43
CA GLN A 346 -10.09 -6.59 10.28
C GLN A 346 -9.54 -5.21 10.62
N VAL A 347 -9.34 -4.88 11.90
CA VAL A 347 -8.91 -3.55 12.34
C VAL A 347 -7.48 -3.60 12.87
N THR A 348 -6.62 -2.70 12.40
CA THR A 348 -5.21 -2.60 12.83
C THR A 348 -4.84 -1.16 13.21
N PRO A 349 -4.01 -0.96 14.26
CA PRO A 349 -3.46 0.35 14.56
C PRO A 349 -2.33 0.77 13.60
N VAL A 350 -1.67 -0.19 12.95
CA VAL A 350 -0.55 0.03 12.04
C VAL A 350 -1.00 -0.17 10.61
N VAL A 351 -0.79 0.86 9.78
CA VAL A 351 -1.09 0.84 8.34
C VAL A 351 0.19 0.49 7.60
N ASP A 352 0.21 -0.69 7.01
CA ASP A 352 1.35 -1.19 6.23
C ASP A 352 1.00 -1.32 4.74
N TRP A 353 0.05 -0.51 4.26
CA TRP A 353 -0.38 -0.45 2.86
C TRP A 353 -0.48 1.00 2.38
N PRO A 354 -0.41 1.22 1.05
CA PRO A 354 -0.57 2.55 0.49
C PRO A 354 -2.00 3.06 0.64
N VAL A 355 -2.12 4.28 1.18
CA VAL A 355 -3.35 5.06 1.24
C VAL A 355 -3.25 6.16 0.19
N PHE A 356 -4.24 6.23 -0.70
CA PHE A 356 -4.28 7.25 -1.75
C PHE A 356 -5.19 8.40 -1.34
N GLU A 357 -4.94 9.60 -1.89
CA GLU A 357 -5.80 10.78 -1.65
C GLU A 357 -7.26 10.55 -2.05
N THR A 358 -7.50 9.63 -2.98
CA THR A 358 -8.85 9.25 -3.41
C THR A 358 -9.54 8.25 -2.49
N ASP A 359 -8.83 7.62 -1.56
CA ASP A 359 -9.41 6.66 -0.62
C ASP A 359 -10.26 7.42 0.42
N ILE A 360 -11.49 6.97 0.64
CA ILE A 360 -12.37 7.58 1.64
C ILE A 360 -12.14 6.92 3.00
N HIS A 361 -11.78 7.74 4.00
CA HIS A 361 -11.70 7.30 5.38
C HIS A 361 -13.11 7.02 5.94
N ILE A 362 -13.22 6.00 6.76
CA ILE A 362 -14.46 5.65 7.45
C ILE A 362 -14.55 6.46 8.76
N PRO A 363 -15.60 7.28 8.95
CA PRO A 363 -15.78 8.08 10.17
C PRO A 363 -16.02 7.20 11.40
N THR A 364 -16.96 6.25 11.31
CA THR A 364 -17.31 5.38 12.43
C THR A 364 -17.01 3.91 12.12
N ILE A 365 -16.23 3.23 12.97
CA ILE A 365 -15.91 1.80 12.85
C ILE A 365 -16.32 1.07 14.13
N ILE A 366 -17.15 0.05 14.00
CA ILE A 366 -17.66 -0.75 15.12
C ILE A 366 -17.16 -2.18 15.00
N THR A 367 -16.61 -2.70 16.11
CA THR A 367 -16.22 -4.11 16.26
C THR A 367 -16.89 -4.74 17.48
N SER A 368 -16.66 -6.04 17.69
CA SER A 368 -17.21 -6.75 18.84
C SER A 368 -16.66 -6.26 20.19
N GLU A 369 -15.55 -5.53 20.18
CA GLU A 369 -14.90 -4.92 21.35
C GLU A 369 -15.41 -3.50 21.64
N GLY A 370 -16.11 -2.86 20.69
CA GLY A 370 -16.66 -1.53 20.85
C GLY A 370 -16.51 -0.66 19.60
N VAL A 371 -16.77 0.63 19.78
CA VAL A 371 -16.56 1.67 18.77
C VAL A 371 -15.06 2.00 18.74
N VAL A 372 -14.39 1.60 17.66
CA VAL A 372 -12.94 1.79 17.49
C VAL A 372 -12.62 3.22 17.03
N ARG A 373 -13.57 3.84 16.32
CA ARG A 373 -13.48 5.19 15.80
C ARG A 373 -14.89 5.79 15.72
N ASP A 374 -15.00 7.07 16.07
CA ASP A 374 -16.19 7.92 15.90
C ASP A 374 -15.70 9.37 15.85
N VAL A 375 -15.90 10.07 14.74
CA VAL A 375 -15.38 11.43 14.51
C VAL A 375 -16.45 12.38 14.02
#